data_AF-A0A1S9CTI1-F1
#
_entry.id   AF-A0A1S9CTI1-F1
#
_cell.length_a   1.000
_cell.length_b   1.000
_cell.length_c   1.000
_cell.angle_alpha   90.00
_cell.angle_beta   90.00
_cell.angle_gamma   90.00
#
_symmetry.space_group_name_H-M   'P 1'
#
loop_
_entity.id
_entity.type
_entity.pdbx_description
1 polymer ?
#
loop_
_entity_poly.entity_id
_entity_poly.type
_entity_poly.pdbx_seq_one_letter_code
_entity_poly.pdbx_strand_id
1 'polypeptide(L)'
;MEDKLQQQLIECLNKEIGGGGRLLDKAKVQHKLQECNLTDQTLEIRGYQFIEGTPVTEYVHYMVLSNKTTTKIYKVNIVNRTDVTAQLEIDSNIDKCGYEINLNIKELKDTFEEGFYEIGILTCIKDKGEFAYTDTEVKLYITPTKITKINSHKYYSYFMYDRINIDREKADAYMQLVEEFGKYIEIPDKLPVYTEGPPKIIWVCWLQGIENAPPVVKACYNNLMKRYPDYKKVLITADNYTDYVEMDSIIVEKWKKGIISNTMFSDVLRLELLVKYGGIWIDSTILCTTEKMPSYIEDSPLFMYRYRLADARPTENSLIGSCKDHVILRVQRDLLIKYWHTRDDLINYSMLNMFFKMLSDNIYSYLWEQVPYLSNGQMLMSYQFLSQEYNEKQWKLLMESSPFYKLTYKLSDEVLNSTNTYYAHIIKTYS
;
A
#
# COMPACT_ATOMS: atom_id res chain seq x y z
N MET A 1 -4.97 25.11 -8.23
CA MET A 1 -5.98 24.37 -7.42
C MET A 1 -6.53 25.29 -6.34
N GLU A 2 -5.67 26.08 -5.69
CA GLU A 2 -6.04 27.13 -4.72
C GLU A 2 -7.14 28.08 -5.22
N ASP A 3 -6.99 28.72 -6.39
CA ASP A 3 -7.99 29.71 -6.87
C ASP A 3 -9.43 29.16 -7.03
N LYS A 4 -9.57 27.89 -7.45
CA LYS A 4 -10.89 27.27 -7.65
C LYS A 4 -11.51 26.79 -6.34
N LEU A 5 -10.72 26.17 -5.46
CA LEU A 5 -11.18 25.77 -4.14
C LEU A 5 -11.57 27.01 -3.32
N GLN A 6 -10.76 28.07 -3.39
CA GLN A 6 -11.02 29.35 -2.75
C GLN A 6 -12.33 29.98 -3.24
N GLN A 7 -12.60 29.97 -4.55
CA GLN A 7 -13.88 30.42 -5.10
C GLN A 7 -15.06 29.59 -4.57
N GLN A 8 -14.96 28.26 -4.60
CA GLN A 8 -16.02 27.37 -4.09
C GLN A 8 -16.27 27.56 -2.59
N LEU A 9 -15.20 27.72 -1.80
CA LEU A 9 -15.28 28.05 -0.38
C LEU A 9 -16.02 29.37 -0.17
N ILE A 10 -15.63 30.44 -0.88
CA ILE A 10 -16.28 31.76 -0.79
C ILE A 10 -17.77 31.68 -1.17
N GLU A 11 -18.13 30.90 -2.19
CA GLU A 11 -19.53 30.68 -2.58
C GLU A 11 -20.33 29.96 -1.48
N CYS A 12 -19.78 28.89 -0.91
CA CYS A 12 -20.40 28.18 0.21
C CYS A 12 -20.56 29.09 1.44
N LEU A 13 -19.54 29.88 1.74
CA LEU A 13 -19.54 30.85 2.84
C LEU A 13 -20.61 31.91 2.66
N ASN A 14 -20.67 32.53 1.48
CA ASN A 14 -21.63 33.58 1.20
C ASN A 14 -23.07 33.08 1.27
N LYS A 15 -23.34 31.82 0.89
CA LYS A 15 -24.66 31.20 1.07
C LYS A 15 -25.05 31.03 2.53
N GLU A 16 -24.08 30.71 3.40
CA GLU A 16 -24.32 30.45 4.81
C GLU A 16 -24.54 31.73 5.64
N ILE A 17 -23.79 32.80 5.35
CA ILE A 17 -23.87 34.06 6.12
C ILE A 17 -24.66 35.20 5.43
N GLY A 18 -25.21 34.96 4.24
CA GLY A 18 -25.99 35.96 3.50
C GLY A 18 -25.15 36.95 2.67
N GLY A 19 -23.88 36.63 2.39
CA GLY A 19 -22.96 37.38 1.54
C GLY A 19 -21.91 38.23 2.28
N GLY A 20 -20.88 38.66 1.55
CA GLY A 20 -19.83 39.56 2.06
C GLY A 20 -18.69 38.90 2.83
N GLY A 21 -18.61 37.56 2.81
CA GLY A 21 -17.55 36.81 3.50
C GLY A 21 -16.18 36.94 2.83
N ARG A 22 -15.12 37.04 3.62
CA ARG A 22 -13.73 37.18 3.14
C ARG A 22 -12.82 36.09 3.71
N LEU A 23 -12.11 35.36 2.84
CA LEU A 23 -11.07 34.42 3.25
C LEU A 23 -9.76 35.14 3.62
N LEU A 24 -9.13 34.73 4.72
CA LEU A 24 -7.89 35.28 5.26
C LEU A 24 -6.69 34.37 4.91
N ASP A 25 -6.23 34.42 3.66
CA ASP A 25 -5.18 33.52 3.15
C ASP A 25 -3.81 33.63 3.85
N LYS A 26 -3.59 34.70 4.63
CA LYS A 26 -2.34 34.96 5.37
C LYS A 26 -2.50 34.90 6.89
N ALA A 27 -3.65 34.44 7.39
CA ALA A 27 -3.84 34.27 8.82
C ALA A 27 -2.88 33.19 9.34
N LYS A 28 -2.24 33.45 10.48
CA LYS A 28 -1.53 32.41 11.22
C LYS A 28 -2.57 31.61 11.98
N VAL A 29 -2.80 30.38 11.52
CA VAL A 29 -3.78 29.46 12.10
C VAL A 29 -3.05 28.37 12.86
N GLN A 30 -3.39 28.22 14.13
CA GLN A 30 -2.98 27.07 14.93
C GLN A 30 -4.11 26.05 14.90
N HIS A 31 -3.81 24.82 14.49
CA HIS A 31 -4.82 23.78 14.36
C HIS A 31 -4.25 22.41 14.70
N LYS A 32 -5.13 21.51 15.14
CA LYS A 32 -4.82 20.08 15.27
C LYS A 32 -6.08 19.24 15.10
N LEU A 33 -6.06 18.36 14.11
CA LEU A 33 -7.01 17.25 14.02
C LEU A 33 -6.54 16.15 14.98
N GLN A 34 -7.37 15.77 15.94
CA GLN A 34 -7.01 14.74 16.94
C GLN A 34 -7.70 13.42 16.68
N GLU A 35 -8.96 13.46 16.28
CA GLU A 35 -9.74 12.27 15.99
C GLU A 35 -10.39 12.42 14.62
N CYS A 36 -10.29 11.36 13.84
CA CYS A 36 -11.01 11.19 12.59
C CYS A 36 -11.33 9.70 12.50
N ASN A 37 -12.40 9.29 13.16
CA ASN A 37 -12.81 7.90 13.31
C ASN A 37 -13.89 7.59 12.28
N LEU A 38 -13.62 6.61 11.42
CA LEU A 38 -14.55 6.14 10.41
C LEU A 38 -15.06 4.77 10.82
N THR A 39 -16.37 4.65 11.00
CA THR A 39 -17.08 3.37 11.21
C THR A 39 -18.01 3.11 10.02
N ASP A 40 -18.70 1.97 10.02
CA ASP A 40 -19.71 1.68 9.00
C ASP A 40 -20.93 2.61 9.05
N GLN A 41 -21.15 3.30 10.19
CA GLN A 41 -22.32 4.14 10.42
C GLN A 41 -21.99 5.63 10.46
N THR A 42 -20.81 5.98 10.99
CA THR A 42 -20.46 7.36 11.32
C THR A 42 -19.04 7.73 10.90
N LEU A 43 -18.87 9.01 10.53
CA LEU A 43 -17.60 9.70 10.46
C LEU A 43 -17.55 10.71 11.60
N GLU A 44 -16.72 10.45 12.60
CA GLU A 44 -16.50 11.33 13.74
C GLU A 44 -15.19 12.10 13.56
N ILE A 45 -15.26 13.42 13.66
CA ILE A 45 -14.11 14.32 13.51
C ILE A 45 -14.06 15.25 14.71
N ARG A 46 -12.89 15.31 15.35
CA ARG A 46 -12.65 16.15 16.52
C ARG A 46 -11.27 16.79 16.49
N GLY A 47 -11.19 18.05 16.91
CA GLY A 47 -9.94 18.79 16.95
C GLY A 47 -10.11 20.19 17.54
N TYR A 48 -9.16 21.07 17.22
CA TYR A 48 -9.26 22.49 17.52
C TYR A 48 -8.60 23.34 16.43
N GLN A 49 -9.07 24.58 16.29
CA GLN A 49 -8.47 25.57 15.39
C GLN A 49 -8.66 26.98 15.93
N PHE A 50 -7.62 27.81 15.89
CA PHE A 50 -7.71 29.23 16.21
C PHE A 50 -6.77 30.10 15.39
N ILE A 51 -7.14 31.37 15.25
CA ILE A 51 -6.36 32.37 14.54
C ILE A 51 -5.55 33.15 15.58
N GLU A 52 -4.22 33.21 15.40
CA GLU A 52 -3.35 33.95 16.31
C GLU A 52 -3.75 35.43 16.40
N GLY A 53 -3.81 35.96 17.62
CA GLY A 53 -4.17 37.36 17.87
C GLY A 53 -5.65 37.71 17.69
N THR A 54 -6.53 36.72 17.49
CA THR A 54 -7.98 36.93 17.37
C THR A 54 -8.72 36.35 18.58
N PRO A 55 -9.59 37.12 19.26
CA PRO A 55 -10.40 36.62 20.37
C PRO A 55 -11.31 35.46 19.96
N VAL A 56 -11.39 34.44 20.83
CA VAL A 56 -12.07 33.17 20.54
C VAL A 56 -13.59 33.22 20.80
N THR A 57 -14.09 34.30 21.38
CA THR A 57 -15.50 34.42 21.83
C THR A 57 -16.54 34.40 20.71
N GLU A 58 -16.13 34.40 19.45
CA GLU A 58 -16.98 34.61 18.28
C GLU A 58 -16.77 33.58 17.15
N TYR A 59 -16.12 32.45 17.42
CA TYR A 59 -15.87 31.46 16.37
C TYR A 59 -17.11 30.63 16.01
N VAL A 60 -17.24 30.34 14.71
CA VAL A 60 -18.05 29.23 14.18
C VAL A 60 -17.15 28.39 13.32
N HIS A 61 -17.12 27.09 13.59
CA HIS A 61 -16.35 26.15 12.79
C HIS A 61 -17.28 25.43 11.80
N TYR A 62 -16.73 25.12 10.64
CA TYR A 62 -17.34 24.28 9.63
C TYR A 62 -16.33 23.22 9.20
N MET A 63 -16.79 21.98 9.05
CA MET A 63 -16.04 20.96 8.35
C MET A 63 -16.33 21.10 6.87
N VAL A 64 -15.28 21.12 6.06
CA VAL A 64 -15.36 21.17 4.61
C VAL A 64 -15.04 19.79 4.07
N LEU A 65 -15.89 19.28 3.19
CA LEU A 65 -15.58 18.16 2.30
C LEU A 65 -15.54 18.67 0.88
N SER A 66 -14.37 18.59 0.24
CA SER A 66 -14.15 19.17 -1.08
C SER A 66 -13.36 18.26 -2.01
N ASN A 67 -13.69 18.30 -3.29
CA ASN A 67 -12.86 17.79 -4.37
C ASN A 67 -12.73 18.87 -5.47
N LYS A 68 -12.25 18.52 -6.67
CA LYS A 68 -12.07 19.47 -7.77
C LYS A 68 -13.37 20.14 -8.26
N THR A 69 -14.53 19.53 -8.04
CA THR A 69 -15.83 19.94 -8.62
C THR A 69 -16.89 20.26 -7.59
N THR A 70 -16.77 19.72 -6.38
CA THR A 70 -17.80 19.71 -5.35
C THR A 70 -17.20 20.13 -4.03
N THR A 71 -17.80 21.13 -3.39
CA THR A 71 -17.48 21.55 -2.03
C THR A 71 -18.77 21.59 -1.23
N LYS A 72 -18.77 20.96 -0.06
CA LYS A 72 -19.84 21.07 0.94
C LYS A 72 -19.27 21.41 2.30
N ILE A 73 -20.02 22.22 3.05
CA ILE A 73 -19.68 22.62 4.41
C ILE A 73 -20.73 22.07 5.37
N TYR A 74 -20.26 21.65 6.54
CA TYR A 74 -21.09 21.12 7.61
C TYR A 74 -20.77 21.92 8.87
N LYS A 75 -21.80 22.54 9.44
CA LYS A 75 -21.66 23.26 10.72
C LYS A 75 -21.29 22.26 11.81
N VAL A 76 -20.21 22.53 12.55
CA VAL A 76 -19.72 21.63 13.61
C VAL A 76 -20.13 22.16 14.99
N ASN A 77 -20.14 21.26 15.97
CA ASN A 77 -20.38 21.62 17.36
C ASN A 77 -19.10 22.18 17.98
N ILE A 78 -19.22 23.25 18.76
CA ILE A 78 -18.10 23.79 19.54
C ILE A 78 -17.99 22.98 20.83
N VAL A 79 -16.82 22.41 21.07
CA VAL A 79 -16.53 21.61 22.27
C VAL A 79 -15.46 22.26 23.12
N ASN A 80 -15.60 22.18 24.44
CA ASN A 80 -14.62 22.75 25.36
C ASN A 80 -13.35 21.87 25.40
N ARG A 81 -12.17 22.49 25.27
CA ARG A 81 -10.86 21.82 25.16
C ARG A 81 -9.91 22.08 26.33
N THR A 82 -10.44 22.04 27.55
CA THR A 82 -9.64 22.13 28.79
C THR A 82 -8.52 21.07 28.88
N ASP A 83 -8.68 19.94 28.18
CA ASP A 83 -7.68 18.88 28.05
C ASP A 83 -6.43 19.32 27.25
N VAL A 84 -6.59 20.24 26.31
CA VAL A 84 -5.50 20.76 25.46
C VAL A 84 -4.77 21.91 26.14
N THR A 85 -5.52 22.83 26.77
CA THR A 85 -4.95 23.98 27.49
C THR A 85 -4.09 23.56 28.68
N ALA A 86 -4.46 22.47 29.36
CA ALA A 86 -3.67 21.90 30.45
C ALA A 86 -2.30 21.32 30.02
N GLN A 87 -2.13 20.93 28.75
CA GLN A 87 -0.91 20.27 28.26
C GLN A 87 0.08 21.21 27.57
N LEU A 88 -0.37 22.36 27.05
CA LEU A 88 0.47 23.23 26.22
C LEU A 88 0.97 24.50 26.93
N GLU A 89 0.56 24.77 28.19
CA GLU A 89 0.85 26.03 28.91
C GLU A 89 0.49 27.29 28.09
N ILE A 90 -0.48 27.19 27.18
CA ILE A 90 -0.97 28.29 26.35
C ILE A 90 -2.18 28.95 27.03
N ASP A 91 -2.33 30.26 26.78
CA ASP A 91 -3.43 31.11 27.26
C ASP A 91 -4.81 30.42 27.22
N SER A 92 -5.56 30.56 28.32
CA SER A 92 -6.84 29.88 28.63
C SER A 92 -8.00 30.12 27.64
N ASN A 93 -7.77 30.91 26.58
CA ASN A 93 -8.77 31.24 25.56
C ASN A 93 -9.00 30.12 24.53
N ILE A 94 -8.16 29.07 24.47
CA ILE A 94 -8.30 27.95 23.50
C ILE A 94 -9.43 26.99 23.84
N ASP A 95 -9.92 27.01 25.08
CA ASP A 95 -11.01 26.16 25.56
C ASP A 95 -12.23 26.20 24.62
N LYS A 96 -12.52 27.33 23.97
CA LYS A 96 -13.68 27.48 23.06
C LYS A 96 -13.37 27.28 21.56
N CYS A 97 -12.16 26.83 21.22
CA CYS A 97 -11.71 26.60 19.84
C CYS A 97 -11.90 25.16 19.34
N GLY A 98 -12.48 24.30 20.17
CA GLY A 98 -12.68 22.90 19.83
C GLY A 98 -13.82 22.74 18.84
N TYR A 99 -13.66 21.81 17.90
CA TYR A 99 -14.72 21.37 17.02
C TYR A 99 -14.96 19.87 17.15
N GLU A 100 -16.22 19.49 17.01
CA GLU A 100 -16.65 18.09 16.91
C GLU A 100 -17.82 17.98 15.93
N ILE A 101 -17.76 16.99 15.05
CA ILE A 101 -18.88 16.63 14.18
C ILE A 101 -18.96 15.11 14.02
N ASN A 102 -20.19 14.61 13.95
CA ASN A 102 -20.49 13.22 13.67
C ASN A 102 -21.45 13.16 12.47
N LEU A 103 -20.97 12.62 11.35
CA LEU A 103 -21.70 12.55 10.09
C LEU A 103 -22.16 11.13 9.80
N ASN A 104 -23.37 11.02 9.28
CA ASN A 104 -23.92 9.74 8.87
C ASN A 104 -23.31 9.26 7.54
N ILE A 105 -22.79 8.04 7.51
CA ILE A 105 -22.12 7.49 6.32
C ILE A 105 -23.09 7.27 5.14
N LYS A 106 -24.35 6.94 5.42
CA LYS A 106 -25.36 6.81 4.35
C LYS A 106 -25.62 8.16 3.68
N GLU A 107 -25.78 9.21 4.48
CA GLU A 107 -25.99 10.57 3.95
C GLU A 107 -24.81 11.03 3.08
N LEU A 108 -23.57 10.75 3.52
CA LEU A 108 -22.38 11.06 2.74
C LEU A 108 -22.36 10.32 1.40
N LYS A 109 -22.68 9.02 1.38
CA LYS A 109 -22.74 8.23 0.13
C LYS A 109 -23.87 8.66 -0.81
N ASP A 110 -25.02 9.09 -0.27
CA ASP A 110 -26.14 9.59 -1.06
C ASP A 110 -25.87 11.00 -1.61
N THR A 111 -24.96 11.74 -0.96
CA THR A 111 -24.64 13.13 -1.26
C THR A 111 -23.52 13.30 -2.28
N PHE A 112 -22.48 12.47 -2.19
CA PHE A 112 -21.24 12.65 -2.92
C PHE A 112 -21.10 11.61 -4.03
N GLU A 113 -20.67 12.07 -5.21
CA GLU A 113 -20.25 11.18 -6.28
C GLU A 113 -18.99 10.41 -5.88
N GLU A 114 -18.73 9.29 -6.56
CA GLU A 114 -17.54 8.49 -6.31
C GLU A 114 -16.26 9.29 -6.58
N GLY A 115 -15.36 9.35 -5.59
CA GLY A 115 -14.08 10.04 -5.75
C GLY A 115 -13.38 10.35 -4.43
N PHE A 116 -12.23 11.03 -4.54
CA PHE A 116 -11.48 11.53 -3.38
C PHE A 116 -11.99 12.89 -2.92
N TYR A 117 -12.16 13.05 -1.61
CA TYR A 117 -12.57 14.28 -0.96
C TYR A 117 -11.60 14.63 0.17
N GLU A 118 -11.14 15.87 0.20
CA GLU A 118 -10.29 16.42 1.25
C GLU A 118 -11.15 16.92 2.41
N ILE A 119 -10.67 16.68 3.63
CA ILE A 119 -11.28 17.21 4.84
C ILE A 119 -10.55 18.49 5.21
N GLY A 120 -11.26 19.61 5.24
CA GLY A 120 -10.76 20.89 5.74
C GLY A 120 -11.58 21.41 6.91
N ILE A 121 -11.01 22.36 7.65
CA ILE A 121 -11.70 23.09 8.72
C ILE A 121 -11.70 24.57 8.38
N LEU A 122 -12.89 25.15 8.42
CA LEU A 122 -13.15 26.54 8.11
C LEU A 122 -13.65 27.23 9.37
N THR A 123 -12.94 28.26 9.82
CA THR A 123 -13.25 29.00 11.05
C THR A 123 -13.70 30.41 10.68
N CYS A 124 -14.93 30.75 11.06
CA CYS A 124 -15.55 32.06 10.88
C CYS A 124 -15.38 32.93 12.13
N ILE A 125 -15.06 34.21 11.94
CA ILE A 125 -15.14 35.25 12.97
C ILE A 125 -16.48 35.97 12.81
N LYS A 126 -17.47 35.66 13.66
CA LYS A 126 -18.87 36.12 13.49
C LYS A 126 -19.01 37.62 13.23
N ASP A 127 -18.29 38.45 13.97
CA ASP A 127 -18.52 39.91 13.94
C ASP A 127 -17.78 40.60 12.78
N LYS A 128 -16.89 39.88 12.08
CA LYS A 128 -16.08 40.41 10.98
C LYS A 128 -16.44 39.86 9.61
N GLY A 129 -17.18 38.74 9.54
CA GLY A 129 -17.43 38.04 8.28
C GLY A 129 -16.14 37.52 7.62
N GLU A 130 -15.12 37.27 8.43
CA GLU A 130 -13.80 36.81 8.00
C GLU A 130 -13.61 35.31 8.31
N PHE A 131 -12.90 34.60 7.43
CA PHE A 131 -12.74 33.16 7.52
C PHE A 131 -11.29 32.73 7.39
N ALA A 132 -10.91 31.68 8.11
CA ALA A 132 -9.65 30.98 7.93
C ALA A 132 -9.91 29.51 7.57
N TYR A 133 -9.28 29.02 6.50
CA TYR A 133 -9.37 27.63 6.06
C TYR A 133 -8.08 26.88 6.37
N THR A 134 -8.20 25.62 6.72
CA THR A 134 -7.06 24.74 6.93
C THR A 134 -7.35 23.34 6.41
N ASP A 135 -6.48 22.82 5.55
CA ASP A 135 -6.50 21.42 5.11
C ASP A 135 -5.97 20.53 6.26
N THR A 136 -6.67 19.44 6.54
CA THR A 136 -6.28 18.49 7.59
C THR A 136 -5.31 17.39 7.11
N GLU A 137 -4.97 17.39 5.82
CA GLU A 137 -4.24 16.34 5.09
C GLU A 137 -4.96 14.96 5.07
N VAL A 138 -6.15 14.83 5.67
CA VAL A 138 -6.97 13.61 5.64
C VAL A 138 -7.90 13.65 4.44
N LYS A 139 -7.99 12.53 3.71
CA LYS A 139 -8.90 12.37 2.59
C LYS A 139 -9.86 11.21 2.82
N LEU A 140 -11.02 11.27 2.17
CA LEU A 140 -11.98 10.17 2.08
C LEU A 140 -12.07 9.73 0.62
N TYR A 141 -12.03 8.43 0.37
CA TYR A 141 -12.51 7.86 -0.88
C TYR A 141 -13.95 7.41 -0.69
N ILE A 142 -14.88 8.10 -1.34
CA ILE A 142 -16.32 7.81 -1.25
C ILE A 142 -16.72 6.98 -2.46
N THR A 143 -17.45 5.89 -2.23
CA THR A 143 -18.12 5.08 -3.27
C THR A 143 -19.58 4.87 -2.87
N PRO A 144 -20.47 4.45 -3.80
CA PRO A 144 -21.87 4.16 -3.47
C PRO A 144 -22.05 3.12 -2.35
N THR A 145 -21.08 2.22 -2.17
CA THR A 145 -21.17 1.13 -1.20
C THR A 145 -20.37 1.40 0.07
N LYS A 146 -19.21 2.06 -0.02
CA LYS A 146 -18.24 2.22 1.08
C LYS A 146 -17.55 3.58 1.07
N ILE A 147 -17.24 4.10 2.24
CA ILE A 147 -16.29 5.21 2.44
C ILE A 147 -15.02 4.62 3.03
N THR A 148 -13.85 5.02 2.50
CA THR A 148 -12.54 4.63 3.01
C THR A 148 -11.77 5.87 3.42
N LYS A 149 -11.23 5.88 4.65
CA LYS A 149 -10.35 6.95 5.12
C LYS A 149 -8.95 6.74 4.55
N ILE A 150 -8.44 7.78 3.90
CA ILE A 150 -7.10 7.84 3.32
C ILE A 150 -6.28 8.80 4.17
N ASN A 151 -5.21 8.29 4.78
CA ASN A 151 -4.38 9.08 5.68
C ASN A 151 -3.24 9.75 4.90
N SER A 152 -2.76 10.92 5.32
CA SER A 152 -1.54 11.46 4.71
C SER A 152 -0.33 10.54 5.02
N HIS A 153 0.65 10.51 4.11
CA HIS A 153 1.89 9.74 4.31
C HIS A 153 2.62 10.12 5.62
N LYS A 154 2.50 11.39 6.06
CA LYS A 154 3.08 11.88 7.32
C LYS A 154 2.37 11.32 8.56
N TYR A 155 1.05 11.17 8.53
CA TYR A 155 0.28 10.74 9.71
C TYR A 155 0.59 9.29 10.10
N TYR A 156 0.80 8.41 9.10
CA TYR A 156 1.09 7.00 9.37
C TYR A 156 2.48 6.75 9.95
N SER A 157 3.44 7.62 9.62
CA SER A 157 4.80 7.53 10.12
C SER A 157 4.80 7.62 11.67
N TYR A 158 3.94 8.49 12.22
CA TYR A 158 3.76 8.67 13.67
C TYR A 158 3.05 7.47 14.34
N PHE A 159 1.98 6.94 13.75
CA PHE A 159 1.19 5.83 14.34
C PHE A 159 1.90 4.47 14.26
N MET A 160 2.86 4.30 13.36
CA MET A 160 3.62 3.05 13.24
C MET A 160 4.51 2.82 14.46
N TYR A 161 4.99 3.86 15.15
CA TYR A 161 5.87 3.71 16.32
C TYR A 161 5.25 2.85 17.44
N ASP A 162 3.93 2.87 17.60
CA ASP A 162 3.22 2.22 18.72
C ASP A 162 2.71 0.81 18.42
N ARG A 163 2.54 0.45 17.14
CA ARG A 163 1.91 -0.84 16.73
C ARG A 163 2.90 -1.91 16.31
N ILE A 164 4.18 -1.60 16.44
CA ILE A 164 5.25 -2.37 15.83
C ILE A 164 5.90 -3.30 16.87
N ASN A 165 5.61 -4.59 16.77
CA ASN A 165 6.47 -5.68 17.29
C ASN A 165 7.66 -5.96 16.33
N ILE A 166 8.12 -4.97 15.58
CA ILE A 166 9.13 -5.10 14.52
C ILE A 166 10.48 -4.62 15.05
N ASP A 167 11.50 -5.37 14.65
CA ASP A 167 12.88 -4.94 14.50
C ASP A 167 13.01 -3.44 14.17
N ARG A 168 13.62 -2.66 15.07
CA ARG A 168 13.80 -1.21 14.96
C ARG A 168 14.38 -0.81 13.60
N GLU A 169 15.31 -1.60 13.05
CA GLU A 169 15.93 -1.33 11.75
C GLU A 169 14.91 -1.24 10.62
N LYS A 170 13.92 -2.15 10.60
CA LYS A 170 12.89 -2.16 9.55
C LYS A 170 11.91 -1.01 9.70
N ALA A 171 11.61 -0.61 10.94
CA ALA A 171 10.77 0.56 11.20
C ALA A 171 11.48 1.82 10.70
N ASP A 172 12.76 2.02 11.05
CA ASP A 172 13.55 3.17 10.62
C ASP A 172 13.66 3.23 9.09
N ALA A 173 13.95 2.08 8.44
CA ALA A 173 14.00 2.00 6.98
C ALA A 173 12.66 2.34 6.32
N TYR A 174 11.54 1.84 6.85
CA TYR A 174 10.21 2.15 6.34
C TYR A 174 9.89 3.64 6.48
N MET A 175 10.20 4.24 7.63
CA MET A 175 9.99 5.66 7.91
C MET A 175 10.75 6.55 6.94
N GLN A 176 12.03 6.23 6.70
CA GLN A 176 12.85 6.92 5.73
C GLN A 176 12.27 6.81 4.31
N LEU A 177 11.77 5.63 3.91
CA LEU A 177 11.11 5.46 2.61
C LEU A 177 9.85 6.32 2.49
N VAL A 178 9.03 6.39 3.55
CA VAL A 178 7.82 7.21 3.56
C VAL A 178 8.16 8.71 3.43
N GLU A 179 9.17 9.18 4.17
CA GLU A 179 9.59 10.58 4.13
C GLU A 179 10.20 10.97 2.77
N GLU A 180 11.08 10.13 2.23
CA GLU A 180 11.78 10.42 0.98
C GLU A 180 10.87 10.24 -0.25
N PHE A 181 10.04 9.19 -0.26
CA PHE A 181 9.34 8.75 -1.47
C PHE A 181 7.81 8.87 -1.43
N GLY A 182 7.18 9.03 -0.27
CA GLY A 182 5.72 9.13 -0.17
C GLY A 182 5.12 10.28 -0.98
N LYS A 183 5.89 11.36 -1.17
CA LYS A 183 5.52 12.51 -2.02
C LYS A 183 5.40 12.20 -3.51
N TYR A 184 5.94 11.07 -3.99
CA TYR A 184 5.85 10.65 -5.39
C TYR A 184 4.64 9.75 -5.66
N ILE A 185 3.87 9.39 -4.64
CA ILE A 185 2.62 8.65 -4.85
C ILE A 185 1.55 9.63 -5.34
N GLU A 186 1.17 9.49 -6.60
CA GLU A 186 0.08 10.25 -7.19
C GLU A 186 -1.27 9.75 -6.68
N ILE A 187 -2.12 10.69 -6.27
CA ILE A 187 -3.52 10.41 -5.92
C ILE A 187 -4.34 10.62 -7.20
N PRO A 188 -4.89 9.55 -7.81
CA PRO A 188 -5.75 9.71 -8.97
C PRO A 188 -7.07 10.36 -8.55
N ASP A 189 -7.76 11.06 -9.46
CA ASP A 189 -9.07 11.66 -9.16
C ASP A 189 -10.14 10.60 -8.82
N LYS A 190 -10.01 9.43 -9.44
CA LYS A 190 -10.85 8.25 -9.23
C LYS A 190 -9.98 6.99 -9.29
N LEU A 191 -10.25 6.01 -8.43
CA LEU A 191 -9.55 4.74 -8.50
C LEU A 191 -10.00 3.94 -9.74
N PRO A 192 -9.08 3.24 -10.44
CA PRO A 192 -9.47 2.34 -11.50
C PRO A 192 -10.35 1.21 -10.97
N VAL A 193 -11.27 0.74 -11.81
CA VAL A 193 -12.06 -0.46 -11.57
C VAL A 193 -11.46 -1.59 -12.38
N TYR A 194 -11.15 -2.71 -11.72
CA TYR A 194 -10.62 -3.90 -12.36
C TYR A 194 -11.63 -5.02 -12.28
N THR A 195 -11.94 -5.63 -13.43
CA THR A 195 -12.91 -6.73 -13.54
C THR A 195 -12.29 -8.03 -14.04
N GLU A 196 -11.08 -7.96 -14.57
CA GLU A 196 -10.36 -9.10 -15.13
C GLU A 196 -9.29 -9.58 -14.16
N GLY A 197 -9.10 -10.90 -14.10
CA GLY A 197 -7.97 -11.50 -13.42
C GLY A 197 -6.70 -11.55 -14.28
N PRO A 198 -5.68 -12.30 -13.86
CA PRO A 198 -4.41 -12.38 -14.57
C PRO A 198 -4.55 -13.10 -15.91
N PRO A 199 -3.98 -12.56 -17.01
CA PRO A 199 -3.80 -13.33 -18.24
C PRO A 199 -3.06 -14.65 -17.99
N LYS A 200 -3.32 -15.68 -18.81
CA LYS A 200 -2.74 -17.03 -18.66
C LYS A 200 -1.26 -17.11 -19.08
N ILE A 201 -0.43 -16.31 -18.42
CA ILE A 201 1.02 -16.23 -18.59
C ILE A 201 1.65 -16.38 -17.21
N ILE A 202 2.63 -17.28 -17.09
CA ILE A 202 3.44 -17.44 -15.89
C ILE A 202 4.85 -16.98 -16.19
N TRP A 203 5.34 -16.04 -15.40
CA TRP A 203 6.69 -15.50 -15.44
C TRP A 203 7.53 -16.17 -14.35
N VAL A 204 8.68 -16.71 -14.73
CA VAL A 204 9.69 -17.22 -13.81
C VAL A 204 11.04 -16.65 -14.21
N CYS A 205 11.89 -16.31 -13.25
CA CYS A 205 13.18 -15.68 -13.53
C CYS A 205 14.33 -16.44 -12.89
N TRP A 206 15.36 -16.70 -13.68
CA TRP A 206 16.69 -17.04 -13.20
C TRP A 206 17.72 -16.42 -14.13
N LEU A 207 18.29 -15.28 -13.74
CA LEU A 207 19.11 -14.44 -14.61
C LEU A 207 20.31 -15.18 -15.20
N GLN A 208 20.89 -16.13 -14.45
CA GLN A 208 22.02 -16.94 -14.88
C GLN A 208 21.65 -18.08 -15.86
N GLY A 209 20.37 -18.23 -16.20
CA GLY A 209 19.87 -19.34 -17.02
C GLY A 209 19.62 -20.62 -16.21
N ILE A 210 18.56 -21.36 -16.55
CA ILE A 210 18.12 -22.51 -15.75
C ILE A 210 19.18 -23.61 -15.64
N GLU A 211 20.03 -23.77 -16.66
CA GLU A 211 21.13 -24.73 -16.67
C GLU A 211 22.16 -24.48 -15.56
N ASN A 212 22.34 -23.22 -15.16
CA ASN A 212 23.25 -22.81 -14.09
C ASN A 212 22.56 -22.71 -12.72
N ALA A 213 21.28 -23.06 -12.62
CA ALA A 213 20.51 -22.93 -11.40
C ALA A 213 20.82 -24.08 -10.41
N PRO A 214 20.66 -23.84 -9.08
CA PRO A 214 20.73 -24.88 -8.07
C PRO A 214 19.74 -26.02 -8.35
N PRO A 215 20.02 -27.26 -7.89
CA PRO A 215 19.16 -28.41 -8.14
C PRO A 215 17.69 -28.17 -7.79
N VAL A 216 17.40 -27.53 -6.66
CA VAL A 216 16.02 -27.25 -6.25
C VAL A 216 15.31 -26.26 -7.17
N VAL A 217 16.04 -25.31 -7.75
CA VAL A 217 15.47 -24.37 -8.74
C VAL A 217 15.12 -25.10 -10.03
N LYS A 218 16.00 -25.99 -10.50
CA LYS A 218 15.73 -26.86 -11.65
C LYS A 218 14.50 -27.75 -11.40
N ALA A 219 14.43 -28.36 -10.22
CA ALA A 219 13.31 -29.19 -9.80
C ALA A 219 11.98 -28.41 -9.78
N CYS A 220 11.96 -27.21 -9.19
CA CYS A 220 10.80 -26.31 -9.20
C CYS A 220 10.39 -25.91 -10.62
N TYR A 221 11.34 -25.55 -11.48
CA TYR A 221 11.07 -25.20 -12.86
C TYR A 221 10.49 -26.37 -13.66
N ASN A 222 11.10 -27.56 -13.56
CA ASN A 222 10.63 -28.78 -14.23
C ASN A 222 9.24 -29.21 -13.74
N ASN A 223 8.96 -29.03 -12.44
CA ASN A 223 7.62 -29.17 -11.89
C ASN A 223 6.65 -28.17 -12.54
N LEU A 224 6.96 -26.87 -12.54
CA LEU A 224 6.11 -25.83 -13.13
C LEU A 224 5.81 -26.09 -14.61
N MET A 225 6.79 -26.54 -15.39
CA MET A 225 6.61 -26.83 -16.82
C MET A 225 5.59 -27.96 -17.07
N LYS A 226 5.42 -28.87 -16.10
CA LYS A 226 4.42 -29.96 -16.15
C LYS A 226 3.05 -29.55 -15.60
N ARG A 227 2.94 -28.41 -14.90
CA ARG A 227 1.69 -27.88 -14.33
C ARG A 227 1.02 -26.87 -15.24
N TYR A 228 -0.27 -26.62 -14.99
CA TYR A 228 -1.03 -25.53 -15.62
C TYR A 228 -0.91 -25.52 -17.16
N PRO A 229 -1.28 -26.61 -17.86
CA PRO A 229 -0.96 -26.81 -19.29
C PRO A 229 -1.52 -25.73 -20.22
N ASP A 230 -2.57 -25.02 -19.79
CA ASP A 230 -3.21 -23.90 -20.48
C ASP A 230 -2.52 -22.54 -20.26
N TYR A 231 -1.47 -22.49 -19.44
CA TYR A 231 -0.66 -21.29 -19.22
C TYR A 231 0.60 -21.30 -20.06
N LYS A 232 0.89 -20.15 -20.69
CA LYS A 232 2.20 -19.87 -21.29
C LYS A 232 3.23 -19.65 -20.18
N LYS A 233 4.21 -20.52 -20.04
CA LYS A 233 5.34 -20.31 -19.11
C LYS A 233 6.49 -19.62 -19.83
N VAL A 234 7.04 -18.58 -19.23
CA VAL A 234 8.17 -17.82 -19.77
C VAL A 234 9.28 -17.74 -18.73
N LEU A 235 10.43 -18.32 -19.06
CA LEU A 235 11.66 -18.15 -18.31
C LEU A 235 12.38 -16.88 -18.77
N ILE A 236 12.62 -15.97 -17.83
CA ILE A 236 13.42 -14.77 -18.05
C ILE A 236 14.84 -14.99 -17.53
N THR A 237 15.81 -14.62 -18.36
CA THR A 237 17.26 -14.68 -18.10
C THR A 237 17.90 -13.32 -18.41
N ALA A 238 19.18 -13.18 -18.08
CA ALA A 238 19.97 -12.00 -18.46
C ALA A 238 20.05 -11.79 -19.99
N ASP A 239 19.89 -12.86 -20.77
CA ASP A 239 20.05 -12.83 -22.23
C ASP A 239 18.75 -12.47 -22.98
N ASN A 240 17.58 -12.64 -22.35
CA ASN A 240 16.29 -12.47 -23.05
C ASN A 240 15.34 -11.45 -22.42
N TYR A 241 15.65 -10.85 -21.25
CA TYR A 241 14.71 -9.94 -20.59
C TYR A 241 14.31 -8.74 -21.48
N THR A 242 15.23 -8.28 -22.34
CA THR A 242 15.02 -7.19 -23.30
C THR A 242 14.02 -7.52 -24.41
N ASP A 243 13.72 -8.79 -24.64
CA ASP A 243 12.71 -9.22 -25.62
C ASP A 243 11.28 -8.94 -25.11
N TYR A 244 11.13 -8.74 -23.79
CA TYR A 244 9.84 -8.57 -23.12
C TYR A 244 9.66 -7.16 -22.59
N VAL A 245 10.66 -6.58 -21.95
CA VAL A 245 10.56 -5.27 -21.30
C VAL A 245 11.74 -4.38 -21.62
N GLU A 246 11.47 -3.09 -21.77
CA GLU A 246 12.50 -2.07 -21.84
C GLU A 246 12.77 -1.59 -20.42
N MET A 247 13.88 -2.05 -19.84
CA MET A 247 14.27 -1.67 -18.49
C MET A 247 14.88 -0.27 -18.50
N ASP A 248 14.60 0.51 -17.45
CA ASP A 248 15.23 1.81 -17.24
C ASP A 248 16.77 1.70 -17.29
N SER A 249 17.40 2.58 -18.07
CA SER A 249 18.83 2.52 -18.35
C SER A 249 19.71 2.63 -17.09
N ILE A 250 19.28 3.40 -16.08
CA ILE A 250 20.02 3.55 -14.82
C ILE A 250 19.94 2.26 -14.01
N ILE A 251 18.79 1.56 -14.01
CA ILE A 251 18.66 0.24 -13.38
C ILE A 251 19.61 -0.77 -14.01
N VAL A 252 19.65 -0.83 -15.35
CA VAL A 252 20.53 -1.75 -16.08
C VAL A 252 22.00 -1.41 -15.82
N GLU A 253 22.37 -0.13 -15.83
CA GLU A 253 23.73 0.33 -15.53
C GLU A 253 24.17 -0.08 -14.12
N LYS A 254 23.33 0.20 -13.10
CA LYS A 254 23.61 -0.15 -11.70
C LYS A 254 23.68 -1.65 -11.48
N TRP A 255 22.84 -2.43 -12.15
CA TRP A 255 22.92 -3.89 -12.11
C TRP A 255 24.22 -4.42 -12.70
N LYS A 256 24.63 -3.93 -13.88
CA LYS A 256 25.91 -4.31 -14.52
C LYS A 256 27.13 -3.92 -13.68
N LYS A 257 27.03 -2.83 -12.90
CA LYS A 257 28.07 -2.39 -11.95
C LYS A 257 28.05 -3.16 -10.62
N GLY A 258 27.08 -4.05 -10.39
CA GLY A 258 26.92 -4.79 -9.14
C GLY A 258 26.36 -3.97 -7.97
N ILE A 259 25.90 -2.73 -8.22
CA ILE A 259 25.24 -1.87 -7.24
C ILE A 259 23.85 -2.43 -6.92
N ILE A 260 23.13 -2.85 -7.97
CA ILE A 260 21.88 -3.61 -7.84
C ILE A 260 22.22 -5.09 -7.98
N SER A 261 21.84 -5.90 -6.98
CA SER A 261 22.02 -7.35 -7.04
C SER A 261 21.01 -8.01 -7.99
N ASN A 262 21.25 -9.26 -8.39
CA ASN A 262 20.29 -10.05 -9.18
C ASN A 262 18.89 -10.10 -8.53
N THR A 263 18.83 -10.13 -7.21
CA THR A 263 17.55 -10.13 -6.47
C THR A 263 16.84 -8.79 -6.57
N MET A 264 17.55 -7.68 -6.48
CA MET A 264 16.95 -6.35 -6.60
C MET A 264 16.59 -6.01 -8.05
N PHE A 265 17.37 -6.49 -9.02
CA PHE A 265 17.03 -6.38 -10.44
C PHE A 265 15.77 -7.19 -10.77
N SER A 266 15.64 -8.41 -10.22
CA SER A 266 14.43 -9.22 -10.42
C SER A 266 13.18 -8.59 -9.79
N ASP A 267 13.32 -7.79 -8.74
CA ASP A 267 12.21 -7.01 -8.19
C ASP A 267 11.67 -5.98 -9.18
N VAL A 268 12.54 -5.24 -9.88
CA VAL A 268 12.12 -4.29 -10.93
C VAL A 268 11.54 -5.03 -12.13
N LEU A 269 12.24 -6.07 -12.61
CA LEU A 269 11.82 -6.88 -13.75
C LEU A 269 10.45 -7.52 -13.55
N ARG A 270 10.16 -8.04 -12.35
CA ARG A 270 8.85 -8.59 -12.00
C ARG A 270 7.75 -7.58 -12.22
N LEU A 271 7.94 -6.36 -11.72
CA LEU A 271 6.94 -5.31 -11.82
C LEU A 271 6.78 -4.84 -13.27
N GLU A 272 7.87 -4.70 -14.03
CA GLU A 272 7.78 -4.34 -15.45
C GLU A 272 6.95 -5.35 -16.26
N LEU A 273 7.17 -6.64 -16.03
CA LEU A 273 6.42 -7.70 -16.70
C LEU A 273 4.94 -7.67 -16.33
N LEU A 274 4.63 -7.61 -15.02
CA LEU A 274 3.25 -7.62 -14.53
C LEU A 274 2.49 -6.34 -14.92
N VAL A 275 3.12 -5.17 -14.91
CA VAL A 275 2.49 -3.92 -15.36
C VAL A 275 2.21 -3.99 -16.86
N LYS A 276 3.17 -4.45 -17.67
CA LYS A 276 3.04 -4.47 -19.13
C LYS A 276 2.09 -5.55 -19.65
N TYR A 277 2.11 -6.74 -19.05
CA TYR A 277 1.42 -7.92 -19.57
C TYR A 277 0.39 -8.51 -18.60
N GLY A 278 0.44 -8.17 -17.31
CA GLY A 278 -0.21 -8.94 -16.27
C GLY A 278 0.38 -10.35 -16.17
N GLY A 279 -0.43 -11.26 -15.66
CA GLY A 279 -0.11 -12.67 -15.50
C GLY A 279 0.32 -12.99 -14.09
N ILE A 280 1.02 -14.11 -13.94
CA ILE A 280 1.41 -14.64 -12.64
C ILE A 280 2.92 -14.71 -12.57
N TRP A 281 3.53 -13.93 -11.68
CA TRP A 281 4.91 -14.12 -11.29
C TRP A 281 5.01 -15.27 -10.29
N ILE A 282 5.92 -16.19 -10.55
CA ILE A 282 6.28 -17.27 -9.63
C ILE A 282 7.80 -17.29 -9.50
N ASP A 283 8.32 -17.05 -8.29
CA ASP A 283 9.75 -17.20 -8.02
C ASP A 283 10.22 -18.62 -8.36
N SER A 284 11.44 -18.73 -8.86
CA SER A 284 12.03 -19.98 -9.34
C SER A 284 12.25 -21.06 -8.27
N THR A 285 12.00 -20.75 -6.99
CA THR A 285 12.03 -21.73 -5.88
C THR A 285 10.64 -22.11 -5.36
N ILE A 286 9.57 -21.79 -6.09
CA ILE A 286 8.21 -22.23 -5.74
C ILE A 286 7.95 -23.61 -6.33
N LEU A 287 7.58 -24.57 -5.49
CA LEU A 287 7.05 -25.87 -5.89
C LEU A 287 5.52 -25.79 -6.02
N CYS A 288 4.98 -26.20 -7.17
CA CYS A 288 3.55 -26.23 -7.46
C CYS A 288 2.98 -27.65 -7.26
N THR A 289 1.97 -27.77 -6.41
CA THR A 289 1.42 -29.07 -5.98
C THR A 289 0.05 -29.39 -6.58
N THR A 290 -0.68 -28.38 -7.06
CA THR A 290 -1.99 -28.55 -7.70
C THR A 290 -1.92 -28.61 -9.23
N GLU A 291 -2.87 -29.30 -9.85
CA GLU A 291 -2.99 -29.37 -11.31
C GLU A 291 -3.55 -28.10 -11.94
N LYS A 292 -4.46 -27.42 -11.23
CA LYS A 292 -5.14 -26.20 -11.68
C LYS A 292 -4.67 -25.01 -10.85
N MET A 293 -4.57 -23.86 -11.51
CA MET A 293 -4.36 -22.59 -10.83
C MET A 293 -5.55 -22.35 -9.90
N PRO A 294 -5.34 -21.96 -8.63
CA PRO A 294 -6.46 -21.71 -7.73
C PRO A 294 -7.32 -20.53 -8.23
N SER A 295 -8.65 -20.68 -8.16
CA SER A 295 -9.59 -19.67 -8.67
C SER A 295 -9.48 -18.32 -7.97
N TYR A 296 -9.10 -18.29 -6.68
CA TYR A 296 -8.83 -17.04 -5.97
C TYR A 296 -7.62 -16.24 -6.52
N ILE A 297 -6.80 -16.86 -7.37
CA ILE A 297 -5.75 -16.18 -8.16
C ILE A 297 -6.29 -15.80 -9.54
N GLU A 298 -6.99 -16.73 -10.21
CA GLU A 298 -7.52 -16.52 -11.57
C GLU A 298 -8.62 -15.44 -11.63
N ASP A 299 -9.45 -15.34 -10.60
CA ASP A 299 -10.62 -14.46 -10.54
C ASP A 299 -10.30 -13.11 -9.89
N SER A 300 -9.05 -12.90 -9.46
CA SER A 300 -8.66 -11.68 -8.72
C SER A 300 -7.80 -10.76 -9.58
N PRO A 301 -8.16 -9.47 -9.73
CA PRO A 301 -7.32 -8.49 -10.41
C PRO A 301 -5.91 -8.34 -9.85
N LEU A 302 -5.74 -8.62 -8.56
CA LEU A 302 -4.45 -8.67 -7.89
C LEU A 302 -4.52 -9.74 -6.79
N PHE A 303 -3.59 -10.67 -6.81
CA PHE A 303 -3.40 -11.66 -5.77
C PHE A 303 -1.97 -11.62 -5.25
N MET A 304 -1.83 -11.51 -3.93
CA MET A 304 -0.57 -11.64 -3.20
C MET A 304 -0.88 -12.27 -1.85
N TYR A 305 -0.05 -13.22 -1.41
CA TYR A 305 -0.18 -13.75 -0.06
C TYR A 305 0.13 -12.67 0.97
N ARG A 306 -0.50 -12.75 2.15
CA ARG A 306 -0.31 -11.82 3.27
C ARG A 306 0.51 -12.48 4.38
N TYR A 307 1.39 -11.72 5.04
CA TYR A 307 1.88 -12.15 6.34
C TYR A 307 0.79 -11.92 7.40
N ARG A 308 0.92 -12.58 8.56
CA ARG A 308 -0.01 -12.35 9.69
C ARG A 308 0.05 -10.88 10.12
N LEU A 309 -1.09 -10.35 10.59
CA LEU A 309 -1.36 -8.92 10.93
C LEU A 309 -0.32 -8.20 11.82
N ALA A 310 0.67 -8.89 12.39
CA ALA A 310 1.73 -8.33 13.22
C ALA A 310 3.09 -8.12 12.50
N ASP A 311 3.20 -8.41 11.20
CA ASP A 311 4.46 -8.25 10.43
C ASP A 311 4.53 -6.88 9.72
N ALA A 312 5.74 -6.33 9.64
CA ALA A 312 6.11 -5.17 8.82
C ALA A 312 5.82 -5.37 7.33
N ARG A 313 5.77 -6.62 6.90
CA ARG A 313 5.56 -7.03 5.51
C ARG A 313 4.08 -7.31 5.32
N PRO A 314 3.32 -6.46 4.60
CA PRO A 314 1.91 -6.73 4.36
C PRO A 314 1.72 -7.92 3.41
N THR A 315 2.73 -8.20 2.58
CA THR A 315 2.64 -9.15 1.47
C THR A 315 3.88 -10.01 1.33
N GLU A 316 3.70 -11.14 0.67
CA GLU A 316 4.75 -11.99 0.14
C GLU A 316 4.82 -11.77 -1.38
N ASN A 317 6.01 -11.50 -1.92
CA ASN A 317 6.20 -11.06 -3.32
C ASN A 317 6.80 -12.14 -4.23
N SER A 318 6.96 -13.37 -3.74
CA SER A 318 7.44 -14.52 -4.52
C SER A 318 6.36 -15.14 -5.39
N LEU A 319 5.09 -14.83 -5.13
CA LEU A 319 3.96 -15.17 -6.00
C LEU A 319 2.99 -13.99 -6.09
N ILE A 320 2.85 -13.44 -7.30
CA ILE A 320 1.96 -12.30 -7.58
C ILE A 320 1.13 -12.64 -8.81
N GLY A 321 -0.19 -12.71 -8.66
CA GLY A 321 -1.12 -12.70 -9.80
C GLY A 321 -1.61 -11.28 -10.03
N SER A 322 -1.61 -10.79 -11.26
CA SER A 322 -2.19 -9.48 -11.54
C SER A 322 -2.77 -9.37 -12.95
N CYS A 323 -3.87 -8.63 -13.08
CA CYS A 323 -4.29 -8.10 -14.36
C CYS A 323 -3.25 -7.11 -14.90
N LYS A 324 -3.38 -6.76 -16.18
CA LYS A 324 -2.50 -5.78 -16.81
C LYS A 324 -2.72 -4.40 -16.21
N ASP A 325 -1.63 -3.65 -16.00
CA ASP A 325 -1.64 -2.25 -15.56
C ASP A 325 -2.39 -2.00 -14.22
N HIS A 326 -2.27 -2.94 -13.28
CA HIS A 326 -2.79 -2.75 -11.93
C HIS A 326 -2.04 -1.61 -11.22
N VAL A 327 -2.77 -0.60 -10.73
CA VAL A 327 -2.19 0.67 -10.26
C VAL A 327 -1.25 0.50 -9.07
N ILE A 328 -1.54 -0.43 -8.16
CA ILE A 328 -0.64 -0.73 -7.03
C ILE A 328 0.74 -1.18 -7.55
N LEU A 329 0.79 -2.10 -8.53
CA LEU A 329 2.06 -2.60 -9.06
C LEU A 329 2.78 -1.54 -9.89
N ARG A 330 2.03 -0.72 -10.66
CA ARG A 330 2.60 0.39 -11.42
C ARG A 330 3.26 1.43 -10.52
N VAL A 331 2.55 1.90 -9.49
CA VAL A 331 3.13 2.89 -8.57
C VAL A 331 4.29 2.28 -7.77
N GLN A 332 4.19 1.00 -7.37
CA GLN A 332 5.30 0.30 -6.72
C GLN A 332 6.55 0.24 -7.60
N ARG A 333 6.38 -0.02 -8.91
CA ARG A 333 7.47 0.01 -9.90
C ARG A 333 8.09 1.40 -9.98
N ASP A 334 7.26 2.43 -10.11
CA ASP A 334 7.73 3.80 -10.31
C ASP A 334 8.50 4.29 -9.07
N LEU A 335 8.04 3.95 -7.86
CA LEU A 335 8.77 4.21 -6.61
C LEU A 335 10.10 3.46 -6.55
N LEU A 336 10.13 2.19 -6.96
CA LEU A 336 11.35 1.38 -6.95
C LEU A 336 12.38 1.91 -7.95
N ILE A 337 11.96 2.29 -9.15
CA ILE A 337 12.84 2.94 -10.13
C ILE A 337 13.35 4.27 -9.56
N LYS A 338 12.47 5.09 -8.97
CA LYS A 338 12.84 6.36 -8.36
C LYS A 338 13.87 6.20 -7.25
N TYR A 339 13.71 5.18 -6.40
CA TYR A 339 14.67 4.84 -5.36
C TYR A 339 16.07 4.61 -5.92
N TRP A 340 16.17 3.76 -6.93
CA TRP A 340 17.44 3.44 -7.56
C TRP A 340 18.00 4.57 -8.41
N HIS A 341 17.19 5.56 -8.82
CA HIS A 341 17.72 6.79 -9.43
C HIS A 341 18.42 7.68 -8.41
N THR A 342 17.98 7.67 -7.15
CA THR A 342 18.49 8.58 -6.12
C THR A 342 19.49 7.95 -5.17
N ARG A 343 19.62 6.61 -5.15
CA ARG A 343 20.47 5.86 -4.20
C ARG A 343 21.30 4.78 -4.88
N ASP A 344 22.47 4.53 -4.30
CA ASP A 344 23.40 3.44 -4.68
C ASP A 344 23.50 2.35 -3.60
N ASP A 345 22.82 2.54 -2.46
CA ASP A 345 22.78 1.60 -1.35
C ASP A 345 21.38 0.97 -1.24
N LEU A 346 21.31 -0.26 -0.71
CA LEU A 346 20.05 -0.91 -0.38
C LEU A 346 19.68 -0.59 1.08
N ILE A 347 18.60 0.15 1.27
CA ILE A 347 18.13 0.55 2.61
C ILE A 347 17.69 -0.65 3.44
N ASN A 348 16.99 -1.60 2.82
CA ASN A 348 16.59 -2.86 3.45
C ASN A 348 16.21 -3.90 2.38
N TYR A 349 16.52 -5.18 2.63
CA TYR A 349 16.12 -6.28 1.75
C TYR A 349 14.60 -6.38 1.52
N SER A 350 13.79 -5.90 2.47
CA SER A 350 12.32 -5.89 2.39
C SER A 350 11.74 -4.62 1.75
N MET A 351 12.56 -3.78 1.11
CA MET A 351 12.12 -2.50 0.53
C MET A 351 10.90 -2.64 -0.39
N LEU A 352 10.82 -3.69 -1.21
CA LEU A 352 9.65 -3.91 -2.07
C LEU A 352 8.36 -4.09 -1.24
N ASN A 353 8.42 -4.85 -0.14
CA ASN A 353 7.28 -5.00 0.79
C ASN A 353 6.93 -3.69 1.49
N MET A 354 7.94 -2.88 1.82
CA MET A 354 7.77 -1.57 2.46
C MET A 354 7.06 -0.60 1.52
N PHE A 355 7.43 -0.54 0.24
CA PHE A 355 6.68 0.24 -0.75
C PHE A 355 5.26 -0.29 -0.91
N PHE A 356 5.07 -1.61 -0.95
CA PHE A 356 3.71 -2.16 -0.99
C PHE A 356 2.89 -1.70 0.22
N LYS A 357 3.46 -1.73 1.42
CA LYS A 357 2.82 -1.29 2.66
C LYS A 357 2.38 0.16 2.61
N MET A 358 3.27 1.03 2.12
CA MET A 358 2.97 2.44 1.95
C MET A 358 1.76 2.66 1.03
N LEU A 359 1.60 1.83 -0.01
CA LEU A 359 0.46 1.89 -0.93
C LEU A 359 -0.82 1.27 -0.33
N SER A 360 -0.69 0.09 0.28
CA SER A 360 -1.79 -0.73 0.78
C SER A 360 -2.44 -0.19 2.05
N ASP A 361 -1.69 0.54 2.87
CA ASP A 361 -2.19 1.14 4.10
C ASP A 361 -2.71 2.58 3.87
N ASN A 362 -2.59 3.09 2.63
CA ASN A 362 -2.90 4.46 2.29
C ASN A 362 -3.83 4.58 1.07
N ILE A 363 -3.41 5.29 0.02
CA ILE A 363 -4.24 5.72 -1.13
C ILE A 363 -4.92 4.53 -1.81
N TYR A 364 -4.27 3.37 -1.80
CA TYR A 364 -4.77 2.16 -2.45
C TYR A 364 -5.31 1.11 -1.47
N SER A 365 -5.58 1.49 -0.22
CA SER A 365 -6.19 0.60 0.77
C SER A 365 -7.52 0.01 0.31
N TYR A 366 -8.36 0.81 -0.35
CA TYR A 366 -9.62 0.33 -0.95
C TYR A 366 -9.42 -0.80 -1.98
N LEU A 367 -8.37 -0.73 -2.80
CA LEU A 367 -8.04 -1.80 -3.76
C LEU A 367 -7.46 -3.01 -3.02
N TRP A 368 -6.61 -2.76 -2.02
CA TRP A 368 -6.00 -3.83 -1.23
C TRP A 368 -7.03 -4.63 -0.42
N GLU A 369 -8.10 -4.00 0.07
CA GLU A 369 -9.20 -4.69 0.75
C GLU A 369 -9.97 -5.67 -0.16
N GLN A 370 -9.92 -5.47 -1.48
CA GLN A 370 -10.56 -6.36 -2.45
C GLN A 370 -9.71 -7.60 -2.78
N VAL A 371 -8.40 -7.55 -2.48
CA VAL A 371 -7.50 -8.69 -2.70
C VAL A 371 -7.83 -9.81 -1.70
N PRO A 372 -8.05 -11.07 -2.16
CA PRO A 372 -8.31 -12.20 -1.28
C PRO A 372 -7.32 -12.31 -0.12
N TYR A 373 -7.85 -12.47 1.10
CA TYR A 373 -7.01 -12.62 2.28
C TYR A 373 -6.57 -14.07 2.43
N LEU A 374 -5.31 -14.36 2.09
CA LEU A 374 -4.70 -15.66 2.33
C LEU A 374 -3.32 -15.51 2.96
N SER A 375 -3.09 -16.21 4.07
CA SER A 375 -1.80 -16.19 4.78
C SER A 375 -0.74 -16.97 4.00
N ASN A 376 0.49 -16.45 3.94
CA ASN A 376 1.64 -17.18 3.40
C ASN A 376 2.17 -18.31 4.30
N GLY A 377 1.62 -18.45 5.51
CA GLY A 377 2.17 -19.36 6.53
C GLY A 377 2.40 -20.77 6.00
N GLN A 378 1.40 -21.34 5.31
CA GLN A 378 1.50 -22.69 4.76
C GLN A 378 2.57 -22.79 3.66
N MET A 379 2.61 -21.81 2.75
CA MET A 379 3.61 -21.73 1.67
C MET A 379 5.04 -21.70 2.23
N LEU A 380 5.27 -20.98 3.33
CA LEU A 380 6.58 -20.81 3.95
C LEU A 380 6.96 -21.91 4.95
N MET A 381 6.06 -22.84 5.30
CA MET A 381 6.39 -23.94 6.23
C MET A 381 7.52 -24.84 5.71
N SER A 382 7.77 -24.82 4.40
CA SER A 382 8.87 -25.58 3.79
C SER A 382 10.25 -25.25 4.32
N TYR A 383 10.49 -24.02 4.81
CA TYR A 383 11.74 -23.69 5.49
C TYR A 383 12.01 -24.54 6.74
N GLN A 384 10.98 -25.12 7.36
CA GLN A 384 11.12 -25.93 8.57
C GLN A 384 11.42 -27.40 8.28
N PHE A 385 11.02 -27.92 7.10
CA PHE A 385 11.08 -29.36 6.82
C PHE A 385 12.14 -29.79 5.82
N LEU A 386 12.73 -28.89 5.02
CA LEU A 386 13.68 -29.28 3.96
C LEU A 386 14.85 -30.14 4.45
N SER A 387 15.38 -29.86 5.65
CA SER A 387 16.48 -30.60 6.27
C SER A 387 16.07 -31.84 7.05
N GLN A 388 14.77 -32.06 7.25
CA GLN A 388 14.28 -33.21 8.01
C GLN A 388 14.35 -34.49 7.17
N GLU A 389 14.46 -35.63 7.84
CA GLU A 389 14.34 -36.94 7.20
C GLU A 389 12.96 -37.10 6.55
N TYR A 390 12.96 -37.66 5.34
CA TYR A 390 11.78 -37.84 4.52
C TYR A 390 10.79 -38.81 5.16
N ASN A 391 9.53 -38.39 5.26
CA ASN A 391 8.44 -39.25 5.67
C ASN A 391 7.29 -39.15 4.66
N GLU A 392 6.95 -40.28 4.02
CA GLU A 392 5.91 -40.37 2.99
C GLU A 392 4.53 -39.88 3.46
N LYS A 393 4.13 -40.20 4.70
CA LYS A 393 2.81 -39.80 5.21
C LYS A 393 2.73 -38.29 5.40
N GLN A 394 3.76 -37.71 5.99
CA GLN A 394 3.87 -36.27 6.17
C GLN A 394 4.01 -35.55 4.83
N TRP A 395 4.74 -36.12 3.87
CA TRP A 395 4.85 -35.57 2.52
C TRP A 395 3.50 -35.43 1.82
N LYS A 396 2.65 -36.47 1.87
CA LYS A 396 1.29 -36.41 1.31
C LYS A 396 0.47 -35.29 1.94
N LEU A 397 0.48 -35.19 3.27
CA LEU A 397 -0.21 -34.12 4.00
C LEU A 397 0.28 -32.72 3.58
N LEU A 398 1.59 -32.55 3.41
CA LEU A 398 2.16 -31.29 2.91
C LEU A 398 1.65 -31.00 1.49
N MET A 399 1.74 -31.95 0.56
CA MET A 399 1.32 -31.71 -0.82
C MET A 399 -0.17 -31.36 -0.97
N GLU A 400 -1.02 -31.80 -0.05
CA GLU A 400 -2.46 -31.50 -0.04
C GLU A 400 -2.83 -30.17 0.64
N SER A 401 -1.94 -29.59 1.47
CA SER A 401 -2.30 -28.47 2.35
C SER A 401 -2.05 -27.07 1.79
N SER A 402 -1.22 -26.93 0.75
CA SER A 402 -1.03 -25.67 0.01
C SER A 402 -0.74 -25.93 -1.46
N PRO A 403 -1.25 -25.10 -2.39
CA PRO A 403 -0.94 -25.22 -3.81
C PRO A 403 0.51 -24.82 -4.16
N PHE A 404 1.14 -24.02 -3.30
CA PHE A 404 2.48 -23.49 -3.52
C PHE A 404 3.34 -23.64 -2.26
N TYR A 405 4.60 -24.01 -2.44
CA TYR A 405 5.60 -24.09 -1.38
C TYR A 405 6.87 -23.35 -1.77
N LYS A 406 7.29 -22.38 -0.96
CA LYS A 406 8.48 -21.56 -1.20
C LYS A 406 9.74 -22.19 -0.61
N LEU A 407 10.54 -22.80 -1.46
CA LEU A 407 11.78 -23.49 -1.08
C LEU A 407 12.99 -22.55 -1.05
N THR A 408 14.13 -23.06 -0.58
CA THR A 408 15.43 -22.38 -0.60
C THR A 408 16.56 -23.34 -0.98
N TYR A 409 17.58 -22.82 -1.63
CA TYR A 409 18.86 -23.50 -1.88
C TYR A 409 19.96 -23.07 -0.87
N LYS A 410 19.66 -22.10 0.01
CA LYS A 410 20.57 -21.63 1.07
C LYS A 410 20.51 -22.59 2.27
N LEU A 411 20.95 -23.82 2.06
CA LEU A 411 20.98 -24.91 3.05
C LEU A 411 22.43 -25.29 3.36
N SER A 412 22.66 -26.02 4.46
CA SER A 412 24.00 -26.54 4.77
C SER A 412 24.42 -27.60 3.77
N ASP A 413 25.74 -27.77 3.59
CA ASP A 413 26.30 -28.81 2.71
C ASP A 413 25.83 -30.22 3.09
N GLU A 414 25.61 -30.47 4.39
CA GLU A 414 25.04 -31.74 4.89
C GLU A 414 23.66 -32.01 4.28
N VAL A 415 22.77 -31.00 4.27
CA VAL A 415 21.42 -31.15 3.71
C VAL A 415 21.47 -31.26 2.18
N LEU A 416 22.33 -30.47 1.53
CA LEU A 416 22.48 -30.48 0.08
C LEU A 416 23.01 -31.82 -0.45
N ASN A 417 23.85 -32.51 0.33
CA ASN A 417 24.44 -33.81 -0.03
C ASN A 417 23.67 -35.02 0.54
N SER A 418 22.62 -34.79 1.33
CA SER A 418 21.81 -35.87 1.89
C SER A 418 21.00 -36.59 0.81
N THR A 419 20.70 -37.87 1.04
CA THR A 419 19.87 -38.72 0.19
C THR A 419 18.51 -39.08 0.80
N ASN A 420 18.30 -38.77 2.08
CA ASN A 420 17.12 -39.17 2.84
C ASN A 420 16.29 -38.00 3.39
N THR A 421 16.54 -36.75 2.98
CA THR A 421 15.77 -35.58 3.42
C THR A 421 14.59 -35.26 2.49
N TYR A 422 13.68 -34.39 2.93
CA TYR A 422 12.66 -33.81 2.03
C TYR A 422 13.28 -33.06 0.86
N TYR A 423 14.39 -32.34 1.08
CA TYR A 423 15.15 -31.73 0.00
C TYR A 423 15.57 -32.78 -1.05
N ALA A 424 16.23 -33.85 -0.61
CA ALA A 424 16.66 -34.94 -1.50
C ALA A 424 15.49 -35.57 -2.26
N HIS A 425 14.35 -35.78 -1.59
CA HIS A 425 13.14 -36.29 -2.22
C HIS A 425 12.61 -35.36 -3.31
N ILE A 426 12.55 -34.04 -3.07
CA ILE A 426 12.11 -33.05 -4.06
C ILE A 426 13.02 -33.09 -5.30
N ILE A 427 14.34 -33.11 -5.09
CA ILE A 427 15.31 -33.21 -6.20
C ILE A 427 15.05 -34.50 -6.99
N LYS A 428 14.96 -35.65 -6.32
CA LYS A 428 14.73 -36.94 -6.99
C LYS A 428 13.42 -36.99 -7.77
N THR A 429 12.36 -36.38 -7.24
CA THR A 429 11.01 -36.45 -7.83
C THR A 429 10.83 -35.50 -9.00
N TYR A 430 11.46 -34.31 -8.98
CA TYR A 430 11.16 -33.24 -9.92
C TYR A 430 12.34 -32.76 -10.77
N SER A 431 13.57 -33.23 -10.54
CA SER A 431 14.72 -32.86 -11.40
C SER A 431 14.59 -33.34 -12.84
#